data_AF-A0A419YSC3-F1
#
_entry.id   AF-A0A419YSC3-F1
#
_cell.length_a   1.000
_cell.length_b   1.000
_cell.length_c   1.000
_cell.angle_alpha   90.00
_cell.angle_beta   90.00
_cell.angle_gamma   90.00
#
_symmetry.space_group_name_H-M   'P 1'
#
loop_
_entity.id
_entity.type
_entity.pdbx_description
1 polymer ?
#
loop_
_entity_poly.entity_id
_entity_poly.type
_entity_poly.pdbx_seq_one_letter_code
_entity_poly.pdbx_strand_id
1 'polypeptide(L)'
;MDGRTGWHGDRDRARRIADALHRLTGRPPVAHRTRTGATRLFVRVTEQPDDAQALALLRVLGLGDRFGHSDTARWERLWVEIAAPPPRR
;
A
#
# COMPACT_ATOMS: atom_id res chain seq x y z
N MET A 1 -5.78 -5.55 30.38
CA MET A 1 -4.86 -4.56 29.77
C MET A 1 -3.80 -5.39 29.03
N ASP A 2 -3.64 -5.45 27.71
CA ASP A 2 -4.11 -4.67 26.56
C ASP A 2 -4.09 -5.52 25.28
N GLY A 3 -5.26 -5.80 24.71
CA GLY A 3 -5.43 -6.53 23.45
C GLY A 3 -5.40 -5.66 22.18
N ARG A 4 -4.91 -4.42 22.27
CA ARG A 4 -5.07 -3.42 21.21
C ARG A 4 -3.86 -3.28 20.26
N THR A 5 -2.71 -3.83 20.60
CA THR A 5 -1.43 -3.49 19.94
C THR A 5 -1.30 -4.03 18.51
N GLY A 6 -1.96 -5.14 18.17
CA GLY A 6 -1.89 -5.73 16.81
C GLY A 6 -2.50 -4.86 15.71
N TRP A 7 -3.56 -4.10 16.00
CA TRP A 7 -4.19 -3.18 15.04
C TRP A 7 -3.43 -1.87 14.85
N HIS A 8 -2.68 -1.44 15.87
CA HIS A 8 -1.83 -0.26 15.76
C HIS A 8 -0.65 -0.52 14.82
N GLY A 9 0.00 -1.68 14.91
CA GLY A 9 1.12 -2.04 14.03
C GLY A 9 0.77 -2.07 12.53
N ASP A 10 -0.38 -2.66 12.16
CA ASP A 10 -0.90 -2.63 10.78
C ASP A 10 -1.22 -1.19 10.34
N ARG A 11 -1.96 -0.43 11.15
CA ARG A 11 -2.29 0.98 10.81
C ARG A 11 -1.05 1.85 10.64
N ASP A 12 -0.06 1.70 11.50
CA ASP A 12 1.18 2.49 11.43
C ASP A 12 2.00 2.10 10.20
N ARG A 13 2.06 0.80 9.86
CA ARG A 13 2.73 0.32 8.65
C ARG A 13 1.99 0.78 7.39
N ALA A 14 0.66 0.67 7.36
CA ALA A 14 -0.17 1.17 6.27
C ALA A 14 0.00 2.67 6.09
N ARG A 15 0.04 3.45 7.18
CA ARG A 15 0.26 4.90 7.13
C ARG A 15 1.63 5.26 6.57
N ARG A 16 2.70 4.60 7.02
CA ARG A 16 4.06 4.83 6.47
C ARG A 16 4.14 4.55 4.97
N ILE A 17 3.53 3.45 4.53
CA ILE A 17 3.48 3.09 3.10
C ILE A 17 2.63 4.12 2.34
N ALA A 18 1.49 4.54 2.89
CA ALA A 18 0.63 5.55 2.28
C ALA A 18 1.35 6.90 2.11
N ASP A 19 2.07 7.36 3.13
CA ASP A 19 2.82 8.61 3.09
C ASP A 19 3.98 8.56 2.08
N ALA A 20 4.66 7.41 1.98
CA ALA A 20 5.70 7.19 0.97
C ALA A 20 5.14 7.21 -0.46
N LEU A 21 4.02 6.51 -0.70
CA LEU A 21 3.33 6.51 -1.99
C LEU A 21 2.82 7.90 -2.37
N HIS A 22 2.30 8.67 -1.40
CA HIS A 22 1.89 10.05 -1.62
C HIS A 22 3.07 10.89 -2.08
N ARG A 23 4.21 10.82 -1.39
CA ARG A 23 5.41 11.59 -1.76
C ARG A 23 5.94 11.24 -3.16
N LEU A 24 5.85 9.98 -3.56
CA LEU A 24 6.34 9.52 -4.87
C LEU A 24 5.39 9.83 -6.04
N THR A 25 4.08 9.94 -5.78
CA THR A 25 3.07 10.08 -6.85
C THR A 25 2.33 11.41 -6.82
N GLY A 26 2.59 12.25 -5.81
CA GLY A 26 1.91 13.52 -5.58
C GLY A 26 0.43 13.39 -5.23
N ARG A 27 -0.08 12.16 -5.02
CA ARG A 27 -1.49 11.90 -4.76
C ARG A 27 -1.66 10.93 -3.59
N PRO A 28 -2.61 11.18 -2.68
CA PRO A 28 -2.87 10.26 -1.59
C PRO A 28 -3.41 8.92 -2.13
N PRO A 29 -2.87 7.77 -1.69
CA PRO A 29 -3.42 6.47 -2.03
C PRO A 29 -4.82 6.29 -1.43
N VAL A 30 -5.66 5.53 -2.12
CA VAL A 30 -6.98 5.14 -1.62
C VAL A 30 -6.84 3.85 -0.82
N ALA A 31 -7.30 3.84 0.42
CA ALA A 31 -7.24 2.68 1.31
C ALA A 31 -8.58 1.92 1.33
N HIS A 32 -8.52 0.59 1.24
CA HIS A 32 -9.67 -0.30 1.39
C HIS A 32 -9.32 -1.46 2.34
N ARG A 33 -10.27 -1.87 3.18
CA ARG A 33 -10.17 -3.14 3.92
C ARG A 33 -10.62 -4.30 3.03
N THR A 34 -9.83 -5.35 2.95
CA THR A 34 -10.19 -6.58 2.24
C THR A 34 -11.11 -7.46 3.09
N ARG A 35 -11.77 -8.45 2.48
CA ARG A 35 -12.55 -9.48 3.20
C ARG A 35 -11.71 -10.28 4.20
N THR A 36 -10.40 -10.41 3.95
CA THR A 36 -9.45 -11.10 4.84
C THR A 36 -8.96 -10.21 5.99
N GLY A 37 -9.47 -8.98 6.09
CA GLY A 37 -9.07 -8.02 7.11
C GLY A 37 -7.76 -7.29 6.81
N ALA A 38 -7.14 -7.49 5.65
CA ALA A 38 -5.95 -6.76 5.25
C ALA A 38 -6.27 -5.31 4.83
N THR A 39 -5.29 -4.41 4.92
CA THR A 39 -5.37 -3.07 4.36
C THR A 39 -4.78 -3.08 2.96
N ARG A 40 -5.56 -2.77 1.93
CA ARG A 40 -5.09 -2.59 0.55
C ARG A 40 -5.07 -1.12 0.18
N LEU A 41 -3.92 -0.62 -0.22
CA LEU A 41 -3.71 0.74 -0.73
C LEU A 41 -3.65 0.70 -2.25
N PHE A 42 -4.31 1.66 -2.91
CA PHE A 42 -4.29 1.82 -4.36
C PHE A 42 -3.73 3.18 -4.73
N VAL A 43 -2.85 3.18 -5.73
CA VAL A 43 -2.28 4.38 -6.33
C VAL A 43 -2.56 4.35 -7.83
N ARG A 44 -2.91 5.51 -8.38
CA ARG A 44 -3.08 5.68 -9.81
C ARG A 44 -1.86 6.38 -10.38
N VAL A 45 -1.20 5.72 -11.31
CA VAL A 45 -0.11 6.27 -12.11
C VAL A 45 -0.71 6.76 -13.42
N THR A 46 -0.66 8.08 -13.65
CA THR A 46 -1.25 8.71 -14.86
C THR A 46 -0.21 9.13 -15.87
N GLU A 47 1.06 9.21 -15.48
CA GLU A 47 2.21 9.53 -16.33
C GLU A 47 3.22 8.40 -16.17
N GLN A 48 3.92 8.03 -17.25
CA GLN A 48 4.93 6.99 -17.20
C GLN A 48 6.06 7.44 -16.27
N PRO A 49 6.33 6.73 -15.15
CA PRO A 49 7.42 7.07 -14.26
C PRO A 49 8.75 6.82 -14.99
N ASP A 50 9.75 7.65 -14.70
CA ASP A 50 11.13 7.34 -15.08
C ASP A 50 11.66 6.14 -14.28
N ASP A 51 12.83 5.61 -14.69
CA ASP A 51 13.40 4.42 -14.07
C ASP A 51 13.65 4.59 -12.56
N ALA A 52 14.03 5.80 -12.13
CA ALA A 52 14.32 6.08 -10.73
C ALA A 52 13.03 6.09 -9.89
N GLN A 53 11.97 6.72 -10.39
CA GLN A 53 10.65 6.75 -9.78
C GLN A 53 10.02 5.37 -9.77
N ALA A 54 10.15 4.59 -10.86
CA ALA A 54 9.68 3.22 -10.94
C ALA A 54 10.35 2.32 -9.88
N LEU A 55 11.68 2.39 -9.76
CA LEU A 55 12.43 1.67 -8.73
C LEU A 55 12.03 2.10 -7.31
N ALA A 56 11.81 3.40 -7.07
CA ALA A 56 11.36 3.89 -5.78
C ALA A 56 9.95 3.37 -5.42
N LEU A 57 9.03 3.37 -6.40
CA LEU A 57 7.69 2.79 -6.22
C LEU A 57 7.76 1.30 -5.90
N LEU A 58 8.53 0.52 -6.64
CA LEU A 58 8.71 -0.91 -6.40
C LEU A 58 9.27 -1.20 -4.99
N ARG A 59 10.23 -0.40 -4.51
CA ARG A 59 10.74 -0.53 -3.14
C ARG A 59 9.66 -0.28 -2.09
N VAL A 60 8.82 0.74 -2.27
CA VAL A 60 7.73 1.05 -1.34
C VAL A 60 6.65 -0.03 -1.38
N LEU A 61 6.30 -0.54 -2.57
CA LEU A 61 5.36 -1.66 -2.73
C LEU A 61 5.88 -2.92 -2.03
N GLY A 62 7.19 -3.18 -2.10
CA GLY A 62 7.84 -4.29 -1.42
C GLY A 62 7.81 -4.23 0.12
N LEU A 63 7.41 -3.11 0.73
CA LEU A 63 7.19 -3.02 2.18
C LEU A 63 5.85 -3.65 2.61
N GLY A 64 4.95 -3.91 1.67
CA GLY A 64 3.72 -4.66 1.90
C GLY A 64 3.94 -6.17 1.91
N ASP A 65 2.88 -6.92 2.22
CA ASP A 65 2.92 -8.38 2.21
C ASP A 65 2.61 -8.94 0.81
N ARG A 66 1.82 -8.21 0.02
CA ARG A 66 1.57 -8.49 -1.39
C ARG A 66 1.47 -7.18 -2.15
N PHE A 67 1.92 -7.14 -3.39
CA PHE A 67 1.72 -5.99 -4.26
C PHE A 67 1.50 -6.45 -5.70
N GLY A 68 0.98 -5.55 -6.51
CA GLY A 68 0.79 -5.80 -7.93
C GLY A 68 0.30 -4.57 -8.64
N HIS A 69 -0.07 -4.77 -9.89
CA HIS A 69 -0.61 -3.74 -10.75
C HIS A 69 -1.85 -4.26 -11.46
N SER A 70 -2.66 -3.34 -11.97
CA SER A 70 -3.76 -3.61 -12.88
C SER A 70 -3.83 -2.45 -13.85
N ASP A 71 -3.80 -2.71 -15.14
CA ASP A 71 -3.89 -1.69 -16.16
C ASP A 71 -5.35 -1.51 -16.64
N THR A 72 -5.61 -0.31 -17.14
CA THR A 72 -6.75 -0.02 -18.00
C THR A 72 -6.24 0.84 -19.15
N ALA A 73 -7.00 0.98 -20.23
CA ALA A 73 -6.61 1.77 -21.40
C ALA A 73 -6.24 3.25 -21.13
N ARG A 74 -6.45 3.78 -19.91
CA ARG A 74 -6.21 5.19 -19.55
C ARG A 74 -5.36 5.40 -18.30
N TRP A 75 -5.00 4.34 -17.57
CA TRP A 75 -4.19 4.46 -16.34
C TRP A 75 -3.73 3.08 -15.85
N GLU A 76 -2.58 3.10 -15.18
CA GLU A 76 -2.09 1.96 -14.42
C GLU A 76 -2.45 2.15 -12.93
N ARG A 77 -3.02 1.11 -12.32
CA ARG A 77 -3.16 1.01 -10.87
C ARG A 77 -2.01 0.22 -10.32
N LEU A 78 -1.36 0.76 -9.32
CA LEU A 78 -0.52 -0.01 -8.42
C LEU A 78 -1.32 -0.27 -7.15
N TRP A 79 -1.14 -1.45 -6.57
CA TRP A 79 -1.72 -1.78 -5.28
C TRP A 79 -0.72 -2.50 -4.39
N VAL A 80 -0.85 -2.26 -3.09
CA VAL A 80 -0.10 -2.95 -2.04
C VAL A 80 -1.06 -3.36 -0.93
N GLU A 81 -0.90 -4.57 -0.44
CA GLU A 81 -1.69 -5.15 0.64
C GLU A 81 -0.81 -5.37 1.86
N ILE A 82 -1.31 -4.93 3.01
CA ILE A 82 -0.72 -5.13 4.34
C ILE A 82 -1.67 -6.05 5.10
N ALA A 83 -1.23 -7.27 5.36
CA ALA A 83 -1.96 -8.27 6.13
C ALA A 83 -2.14 -7.79 7.57
N ALA A 84 -3.33 -8.01 8.11
CA ALA A 84 -3.51 -7.91 9.55
C ALA A 84 -2.64 -8.99 10.21
N PRO A 85 -1.91 -8.67 11.30
CA PRO A 85 -1.17 -9.69 12.01
C PRO A 85 -2.13 -10.80 12.47
N PRO A 86 -1.71 -12.08 12.43
CA PRO A 86 -2.55 -13.17 12.90
C PRO A 86 -2.94 -12.92 14.37
N PRO A 87 -4.17 -13.27 14.77
CA PRO A 87 -4.52 -13.24 16.18
C PRO A 87 -3.55 -14.17 16.90
N ARG A 88 -2.76 -13.62 17.85
CA ARG A 88 -1.93 -14.45 18.72
C ARG A 88 -2.87 -15.32 19.54
N ARG A 89 -2.76 -16.65 19.36
CA ARG A 89 -3.40 -17.64 20.23
C ARG A 89 -2.76 -17.62 21.61
#